data_AF-A0A935RYW6-F1
#
_entry.id   AF-A0A935RYW6-F1
#
_cell.length_a   1.000
_cell.length_b   1.000
_cell.length_c   1.000
_cell.angle_alpha   90.00
_cell.angle_beta   90.00
_cell.angle_gamma   90.00
#
_symmetry.space_group_name_H-M   'P 1'
#
loop_
_entity.id
_entity.type
_entity.pdbx_description
1 polymer ?
#
loop_
_entity_poly.entity_id
_entity_poly.type
_entity_poly.pdbx_seq_one_letter_code
_entity_poly.pdbx_strand_id
1 'polypeptide(L)'
;MSSILNFITSLGPILSLIGTYLLILSHTKSHEIEHTIKKGKVAEGTVTELRENPDHSDLMSKLKAKAPVVDFHTTNGWYRHYSTTYKDPSPYEIGQKVKIYHYLYKSRHEMALEDDEPGTLPKTLLKWGILICAVGYPILLSKLGGLF
;
A
#
# COMPACT_ATOMS: atom_id res chain seq x y z
N MET A 1 23.47 -29.29 -21.53
CA MET A 1 22.20 -28.60 -21.80
C MET A 1 21.06 -28.99 -20.84
N SER A 2 21.17 -30.09 -20.07
CA SER A 2 20.14 -30.58 -19.15
C SER A 2 20.03 -29.81 -17.83
N SER A 3 21.13 -29.37 -17.21
CA SER A 3 21.09 -28.77 -15.86
C SER A 3 20.42 -27.40 -15.82
N ILE A 4 20.60 -26.57 -16.85
CA ILE A 4 20.01 -25.22 -16.93
C ILE A 4 18.49 -25.31 -17.13
N LEU A 5 18.04 -26.21 -18.00
CA LEU A 5 16.62 -26.42 -18.26
C LEU A 5 15.91 -26.93 -17.00
N ASN A 6 16.51 -27.91 -16.31
CA ASN A 6 15.99 -28.45 -15.05
C ASN A 6 15.94 -27.40 -13.93
N PHE A 7 16.92 -26.49 -13.90
CA PHE A 7 16.90 -25.37 -12.97
C PHE A 7 15.72 -24.42 -13.25
N ILE A 8 15.51 -24.02 -14.52
CA ILE A 8 14.41 -23.14 -14.92
C ILE A 8 13.04 -23.79 -14.64
N THR A 9 12.87 -25.08 -14.94
CA THR A 9 11.61 -25.80 -14.67
C THR A 9 11.35 -25.99 -13.18
N SER A 10 12.39 -26.06 -12.35
CA SER A 10 12.24 -26.07 -10.88
C SER A 10 11.84 -24.71 -10.29
N LEU A 11 12.21 -23.60 -10.95
CA LEU A 11 11.87 -22.25 -10.50
C LEU A 11 10.41 -21.85 -10.83
N GLY A 12 9.81 -22.43 -11.86
CA GLY A 12 8.43 -22.11 -12.29
C GLY A 12 7.40 -22.10 -11.15
N PRO A 13 7.27 -23.18 -10.36
CA PRO A 13 6.37 -23.22 -9.21
C PRO A 13 6.65 -22.12 -8.18
N ILE A 14 7.93 -21.87 -7.87
CA ILE A 14 8.33 -20.85 -6.90
C ILE A 14 7.95 -19.46 -7.40
N LEU A 15 8.24 -19.15 -8.68
CA LEU A 15 7.86 -17.89 -9.31
C LEU A 15 6.34 -17.72 -9.29
N SER A 16 5.57 -18.75 -9.66
CA SER A 16 4.09 -18.67 -9.64
C SER A 16 3.56 -18.36 -8.24
N LEU A 17 4.15 -18.94 -7.19
CA LEU A 17 3.77 -18.70 -5.80
C LEU A 17 4.12 -17.28 -5.36
N ILE A 18 5.34 -16.81 -5.66
CA ILE A 18 5.77 -15.44 -5.35
C ILE A 18 4.87 -14.43 -6.05
N GLY A 19 4.61 -14.60 -7.36
CA GLY A 19 3.74 -13.71 -8.12
C GLY A 19 2.33 -13.65 -7.54
N THR A 20 1.75 -14.81 -7.23
CA THR A 20 0.41 -14.89 -6.63
C THR A 20 0.36 -14.19 -5.28
N TYR A 21 1.39 -14.38 -4.45
CA TYR A 21 1.47 -13.73 -3.14
C TYR A 21 1.55 -12.20 -3.26
N LEU A 22 2.31 -11.68 -4.23
CA LEU A 22 2.37 -10.24 -4.51
C LEU A 22 1.00 -9.68 -4.96
N LEU A 23 0.25 -10.44 -5.76
CA LEU A 23 -1.11 -10.06 -6.16
C LEU A 23 -2.07 -10.00 -4.96
N ILE A 24 -1.99 -10.98 -4.05
CA ILE A 24 -2.79 -10.99 -2.81
C ILE A 24 -2.46 -9.79 -1.92
N LEU A 25 -1.16 -9.48 -1.75
CA LEU A 25 -0.72 -8.33 -0.97
C LEU A 25 -1.17 -7.01 -1.61
N SER A 26 -1.04 -6.89 -2.93
CA SER A 26 -1.52 -5.74 -3.69
C SER A 26 -3.02 -5.50 -3.45
N HIS A 27 -3.83 -6.55 -3.60
CA HIS A 27 -5.27 -6.48 -3.37
C HIS A 27 -5.62 -6.11 -1.92
N THR A 28 -4.90 -6.66 -0.96
CA THR A 28 -5.12 -6.35 0.47
C THR A 28 -4.80 -4.88 0.74
N LYS A 29 -3.67 -4.39 0.23
CA LYS A 29 -3.23 -3.00 0.41
C LYS A 29 -4.08 -1.99 -0.35
N SER A 30 -4.66 -2.34 -1.50
CA SER A 30 -5.55 -1.43 -2.24
C SER A 30 -6.88 -1.18 -1.52
N HIS A 31 -7.34 -2.11 -0.68
CA HIS A 31 -8.61 -2.00 0.05
C HIS A 31 -8.44 -1.64 1.53
N GLU A 32 -7.22 -1.42 2.02
CA GLU A 32 -6.94 -1.14 3.43
C GLU A 32 -7.62 0.14 3.92
N ILE A 33 -7.57 1.20 3.12
CA ILE A 33 -8.21 2.49 3.45
C ILE A 33 -9.73 2.34 3.47
N GLU A 34 -10.33 1.74 2.44
CA GLU A 34 -11.76 1.49 2.38
C GLU A 34 -12.24 0.62 3.55
N HIS A 35 -11.46 -0.41 3.90
CA HIS A 35 -11.72 -1.26 5.06
C HIS A 35 -11.70 -0.46 6.37
N THR A 36 -10.70 0.41 6.53
CA THR A 36 -10.56 1.27 7.71
C THR A 36 -11.70 2.27 7.83
N ILE A 37 -12.13 2.89 6.73
CA ILE A 37 -13.25 3.83 6.74
C ILE A 37 -14.57 3.10 7.06
N LYS A 38 -14.80 1.91 6.48
CA LYS A 38 -16.05 1.16 6.68
C LYS A 38 -16.19 0.51 8.06
N LYS A 39 -15.09 0.00 8.64
CA LYS A 39 -15.11 -0.75 9.90
C LYS A 39 -14.43 -0.07 11.07
N GLY A 40 -13.67 0.99 10.82
CA GLY A 40 -12.95 1.73 11.84
C GLY A 40 -13.89 2.51 12.75
N LYS A 41 -13.38 2.83 13.94
CA LYS A 41 -14.02 3.79 14.84
C LYS A 41 -13.59 5.20 14.45
N VAL A 42 -14.48 6.16 14.64
CA VAL A 42 -14.21 7.57 14.37
C VAL A 42 -13.63 8.22 15.62
N ALA A 43 -12.54 8.97 15.45
CA ALA A 43 -11.97 9.84 16.46
C ALA A 43 -11.75 11.25 15.89
N GLU A 44 -11.63 12.23 16.77
CA GLU A 44 -11.22 13.59 16.40
C GLU A 44 -9.70 13.69 16.57
N GLY A 45 -9.02 14.07 15.49
CA GLY A 45 -7.58 14.34 15.47
C GLY A 45 -7.31 15.81 15.17
N THR A 46 -6.10 16.27 15.50
CA THR A 46 -5.62 17.61 15.15
C THR A 46 -4.45 17.49 14.17
N VAL A 47 -4.49 18.24 13.08
CA VAL A 47 -3.38 18.32 12.13
C VAL A 47 -2.22 19.05 12.83
N THR A 48 -1.12 18.37 13.06
CA THR A 48 0.05 18.94 13.74
C THR A 48 1.10 19.42 12.76
N GLU A 49 1.28 18.71 11.65
CA GLU A 49 2.30 19.00 10.66
C GLU A 49 1.77 18.75 9.25
N LEU A 50 2.31 19.47 8.25
CA LEU A 50 2.07 19.21 6.84
C LEU A 50 3.40 18.83 6.20
N ARG A 51 3.53 17.57 5.77
CA ARG A 51 4.76 17.04 5.15
C ARG A 51 4.76 17.35 3.67
N GLU A 52 5.91 17.78 3.17
CA GLU A 52 6.15 17.93 1.73
C GLU A 52 6.46 16.55 1.11
N ASN A 53 6.12 16.38 -0.17
CA ASN A 53 6.43 15.15 -0.90
C ASN A 53 7.96 15.02 -1.10
N PRO A 54 8.60 13.95 -0.59
CA PRO A 54 10.05 13.75 -0.72
C PRO A 54 10.51 13.49 -2.16
N ASP A 55 9.62 13.04 -3.06
CA ASP A 55 9.96 12.67 -4.44
C ASP A 55 10.04 13.88 -5.41
N HIS A 56 9.72 15.10 -4.96
CA HIS A 56 9.86 16.30 -5.77
C HIS A 56 11.28 16.89 -5.66
N SER A 57 12.18 16.41 -6.53
CA SER A 57 13.48 17.03 -6.75
C SER A 57 13.34 18.35 -7.54
N ASP A 58 13.32 19.45 -6.80
CA ASP A 58 14.00 20.74 -7.03
C ASP A 58 14.06 21.44 -8.41
N LEU A 59 13.39 20.99 -9.49
CA LEU A 59 13.54 21.63 -10.81
C LEU A 59 12.27 22.16 -11.47
N MET A 60 11.06 21.80 -11.03
CA MET A 60 9.83 22.41 -11.55
C MET A 60 8.69 22.46 -10.54
N SER A 61 8.12 23.66 -10.44
CA SER A 61 6.77 24.02 -9.99
C SER A 61 6.61 24.45 -8.52
N LYS A 62 6.04 25.65 -8.37
CA LYS A 62 5.73 26.41 -7.15
C LYS A 62 4.57 25.80 -6.34
N LEU A 63 4.32 24.51 -6.49
CA LEU A 63 3.12 23.80 -6.11
C LEU A 63 3.52 22.50 -5.40
N LYS A 64 3.93 22.64 -4.15
CA LYS A 64 4.41 21.53 -3.33
C LYS A 64 3.21 20.82 -2.73
N ALA A 65 2.86 19.66 -3.28
CA ALA A 65 1.84 18.80 -2.68
C ALA A 65 2.22 18.45 -1.24
N LYS A 66 1.26 18.56 -0.33
CA LYS A 66 1.45 18.32 1.11
C LYS A 66 0.53 17.20 1.59
N ALA A 67 0.99 16.47 2.59
CA ALA A 67 0.21 15.45 3.28
C ALA A 67 0.16 15.75 4.80
N PRO A 68 -1.01 15.70 5.43
CA PRO A 68 -1.15 16.00 6.86
C PRO A 68 -0.59 14.88 7.75
N VAL A 69 -0.08 15.31 8.90
CA VAL A 69 0.19 14.47 10.06
C VAL A 69 -0.83 14.82 11.12
N VAL A 70 -1.52 13.81 11.61
CA VAL A 70 -2.66 13.99 12.52
C VAL A 70 -2.37 13.27 13.82
N ASP A 71 -2.36 14.04 14.91
CA ASP A 71 -2.29 13.49 16.25
C ASP A 71 -3.70 13.36 16.81
N PHE A 72 -4.01 12.19 17.36
CA PHE A 72 -5.32 11.91 17.92
C PHE A 72 -5.24 11.04 19.16
N HIS A 73 -6.24 11.19 20.01
CA HIS A 73 -6.35 10.45 21.26
C HIS A 73 -7.49 9.43 21.16
N THR A 74 -7.22 8.20 21.59
CA THR A 74 -8.22 7.13 21.69
C THR A 74 -8.24 6.57 23.11
N THR A 75 -9.17 5.67 23.40
CA THR A 75 -9.21 4.94 24.68
C THR A 75 -7.94 4.13 24.93
N ASN A 76 -7.18 3.81 23.88
CA ASN A 76 -6.00 2.95 23.94
C ASN A 76 -4.69 3.75 24.01
N GLY A 77 -4.76 5.09 23.94
CA GLY A 77 -3.61 5.98 24.03
C GLY A 77 -3.54 7.01 22.90
N TRP A 78 -2.35 7.61 22.79
CA TRP A 78 -2.01 8.63 21.81
C TRP A 78 -1.41 8.00 20.55
N TYR A 79 -1.92 8.42 19.40
CA TYR A 79 -1.47 7.92 18.10
C TYR A 79 -1.22 9.08 17.14
N ARG A 80 -0.24 8.88 16.26
CA ARG A 80 0.14 9.79 15.19
C ARG A 80 -0.06 9.09 13.86
N HIS A 81 -0.96 9.64 13.04
CA HIS A 81 -1.22 9.16 11.68
C HIS A 81 -0.44 9.98 10.66
N TYR A 82 0.16 9.30 9.71
CA TYR A 82 0.89 9.89 8.60
C TYR A 82 0.12 9.62 7.32
N SER A 83 -0.60 10.62 6.80
CA SER A 83 -1.27 10.47 5.51
C SER A 83 -0.23 10.25 4.42
N THR A 84 -0.51 9.30 3.52
CA THR A 84 0.30 9.02 2.33
C THR A 84 -0.22 9.77 1.10
N THR A 85 -1.27 10.57 1.26
CA THR A 85 -1.97 11.25 0.18
C THR A 85 -1.50 12.69 0.10
N TYR A 86 -0.61 12.98 -0.85
CA TYR A 86 -0.10 14.33 -1.09
C TYR A 86 -1.02 15.07 -2.05
N LYS A 87 -1.60 16.20 -1.63
CA LYS A 87 -2.52 17.02 -2.44
C LYS A 87 -2.00 18.44 -2.61
N ASP A 88 -2.30 19.04 -3.75
CA ASP A 88 -2.01 20.44 -4.07
C ASP A 88 -3.22 21.11 -4.74
N PRO A 89 -3.82 22.16 -4.13
CA PRO A 89 -3.55 22.62 -2.77
C PRO A 89 -3.98 21.59 -1.72
N SER A 90 -3.27 21.55 -0.58
CA SER A 90 -3.70 20.72 0.56
C SER A 90 -5.00 21.28 1.13
N PRO A 91 -6.05 20.45 1.33
CA PRO A 91 -7.30 20.89 1.98
C PRO A 91 -7.15 21.06 3.50
N TYR A 92 -5.97 20.73 4.04
CA TYR A 92 -5.68 20.72 5.46
C TYR A 92 -4.78 21.88 5.90
N GLU A 93 -5.08 22.44 7.07
CA GLU A 93 -4.30 23.46 7.76
C GLU A 93 -3.80 22.96 9.11
N ILE A 94 -2.67 23.49 9.58
CA ILE A 94 -2.10 23.15 10.90
C ILE A 94 -3.05 23.67 12.00
N GLY A 95 -3.35 22.81 12.98
CA GLY A 95 -4.31 23.09 14.06
C GLY A 95 -5.76 22.75 13.69
N GLN A 96 -6.05 22.38 12.43
CA GLN A 96 -7.37 21.97 12.02
C GLN A 96 -7.77 20.66 12.70
N LYS A 97 -9.01 20.61 13.20
CA LYS A 97 -9.61 19.39 13.70
C LYS A 97 -10.18 18.59 12.54
N VAL A 98 -9.81 17.31 12.46
CA VAL A 98 -10.19 16.42 11.37
C VAL A 98 -10.72 15.10 11.94
N LYS A 99 -11.65 14.48 11.21
CA LYS A 99 -12.13 13.14 11.54
C LYS A 99 -11.11 12.13 11.05
N ILE A 100 -10.71 11.22 11.95
CA ILE A 100 -9.82 10.12 11.61
C ILE A 100 -10.50 8.79 11.92
N TYR A 101 -10.44 7.88 10.96
CA TYR A 101 -10.91 6.52 11.10
C TYR A 101 -9.74 5.66 11.56
N HIS A 102 -9.92 4.92 12.65
CA HIS A 102 -8.89 4.02 13.16
C HIS A 102 -9.46 2.63 13.40
N TYR A 103 -8.69 1.61 13.03
CA TYR A 103 -8.95 0.22 13.31
C TYR A 103 -7.74 -0.37 14.02
N LEU A 104 -7.83 -0.40 15.36
CA LEU A 104 -6.81 -0.97 16.24
C LEU A 104 -7.30 -2.32 16.73
N TYR A 105 -6.78 -3.41 16.15
CA TYR A 105 -7.13 -4.78 16.57
C TYR A 105 -5.89 -5.67 16.61
N LYS A 106 -5.53 -6.12 17.82
CA LYS A 106 -4.32 -6.92 18.09
C LYS A 106 -3.07 -6.24 17.54
N SER A 107 -2.45 -6.81 16.50
CA SER A 107 -1.26 -6.28 15.84
C SER A 107 -1.58 -5.40 14.62
N ARG A 108 -2.85 -5.28 14.23
CA ARG A 108 -3.26 -4.43 13.10
C ARG A 108 -3.59 -3.03 13.59
N HIS A 109 -2.85 -2.06 13.08
CA HIS A 109 -3.06 -0.64 13.29
C HIS A 109 -3.28 0.02 11.94
N GLU A 110 -4.54 0.16 11.55
CA GLU A 110 -4.93 0.80 10.29
C GLU A 110 -5.57 2.15 10.65
N MET A 111 -5.12 3.21 9.98
CA MET A 111 -5.58 4.58 10.21
C MET A 111 -5.76 5.25 8.85
N ALA A 112 -6.84 6.02 8.70
CA ALA A 112 -7.16 6.69 7.46
C ALA A 112 -7.94 7.98 7.71
N LEU A 113 -7.63 9.00 6.93
CA LEU A 113 -8.50 10.15 6.73
C LEU A 113 -9.60 9.82 5.70
N GLU A 114 -10.67 10.60 5.69
CA GLU A 114 -11.80 10.38 4.80
C GLU A 114 -11.42 10.48 3.31
N ASP A 115 -10.40 11.28 3.02
CA ASP A 115 -9.91 11.57 1.68
C ASP A 115 -8.56 10.91 1.38
N ASP A 116 -8.13 9.97 2.24
CA ASP A 116 -6.91 9.19 2.02
C ASP A 116 -7.10 8.21 0.87
N GLU A 117 -6.06 8.07 0.05
CA GLU A 117 -6.01 7.09 -1.02
C GLU A 117 -4.91 6.06 -0.76
N PRO A 118 -5.08 4.80 -1.23
CA PRO A 118 -3.99 3.83 -1.18
C PRO A 118 -2.79 4.37 -1.96
N GLY A 119 -1.61 4.33 -1.34
CA GLY A 119 -0.37 4.79 -1.96
C GLY A 119 0.03 4.02 -3.23
N THR A 120 1.24 4.26 -3.72
CA THR A 120 1.74 3.64 -4.97
C THR A 120 2.13 2.16 -4.81
N LEU A 121 2.38 1.70 -3.58
CA LEU A 121 2.77 0.33 -3.25
C LEU A 121 1.83 -0.77 -3.82
N PRO A 122 0.50 -0.73 -3.64
CA PRO A 122 -0.39 -1.72 -4.24
C PRO A 122 -0.24 -1.79 -5.76
N LYS A 123 -0.07 -0.66 -6.44
CA LYS A 123 0.10 -0.62 -7.91
C LYS A 123 1.43 -1.27 -8.34
N THR A 124 2.51 -1.03 -7.61
CA THR A 124 3.82 -1.63 -7.93
C THR A 124 3.81 -3.13 -7.66
N LEU A 125 3.25 -3.58 -6.53
CA LEU A 125 3.06 -4.99 -6.21
C LEU A 125 2.21 -5.71 -7.26
N LEU A 126 1.13 -5.06 -7.75
CA LEU A 126 0.28 -5.61 -8.81
C LEU A 126 1.09 -5.85 -10.08
N LYS A 127 1.83 -4.83 -10.54
CA LYS A 127 2.63 -4.90 -11.78
C LYS A 127 3.67 -6.02 -11.72
N TRP A 128 4.42 -6.12 -10.62
CA TRP A 128 5.42 -7.17 -10.44
C TRP A 128 4.79 -8.55 -10.25
N GLY A 129 3.67 -8.64 -9.53
CA GLY A 129 2.91 -9.88 -9.39
C GLY A 129 2.47 -10.44 -10.74
N ILE A 130 1.88 -9.60 -11.61
CA ILE A 130 1.48 -9.99 -12.97
C ILE A 130 2.67 -10.47 -13.79
N LEU A 131 3.78 -9.71 -13.79
CA LEU A 131 4.98 -10.08 -14.55
C LEU A 131 5.55 -11.43 -14.12
N ILE A 132 5.65 -11.66 -12.81
CA ILE A 132 6.19 -12.91 -12.26
C ILE A 132 5.22 -14.07 -12.52
N CYS A 133 3.91 -13.87 -12.36
CA CYS A 133 2.90 -14.87 -12.69
C CYS A 133 2.92 -15.25 -14.17
N ALA A 134 3.07 -14.27 -15.07
CA ALA A 134 3.12 -14.50 -16.51
C ALA A 134 4.30 -15.39 -16.92
N VAL A 135 5.42 -15.37 -16.17
CA VAL A 135 6.56 -16.27 -16.38
C VAL A 135 6.36 -17.60 -15.66
N GLY A 136 5.89 -17.57 -14.41
CA GLY A 136 5.79 -18.75 -13.55
C GLY A 136 4.70 -19.75 -13.95
N TYR A 137 3.50 -19.26 -14.29
CA TYR A 137 2.37 -20.14 -14.61
C TYR A 137 2.58 -20.98 -15.88
N PRO A 138 3.11 -20.47 -17.00
CA PRO A 138 3.39 -21.30 -18.17
C PRO A 138 4.36 -22.45 -17.87
N ILE A 139 5.39 -22.21 -17.06
CA ILE A 139 6.36 -23.24 -16.65
C ILE A 139 5.70 -24.27 -15.73
N LEU A 140 4.90 -23.81 -14.77
CA LEU A 140 4.13 -24.68 -13.87
C LEU A 140 3.17 -25.59 -14.66
N LEU A 141 2.39 -25.01 -15.58
CA LEU A 141 1.42 -25.74 -16.40
C LEU A 141 2.10 -26.75 -17.34
N SER A 142 3.24 -26.37 -17.94
CA SER A 142 4.02 -27.28 -18.78
C SER A 142 4.54 -28.49 -18.00
N LYS A 143 4.97 -28.27 -16.75
CA LYS A 143 5.40 -29.34 -15.84
C LYS A 143 4.24 -30.25 -15.41
N LEU A 144 3.08 -29.67 -15.09
CA LEU A 144 1.87 -30.44 -14.75
C LEU A 144 1.34 -31.25 -15.93
N GLY A 145 1.47 -30.74 -17.15
CA GLY A 145 1.08 -31.41 -18.38
C GLY A 145 2.06 -32.48 -18.88
N GLY A 146 3.16 -32.72 -18.16
CA GLY A 146 4.17 -33.72 -18.54
C GLY A 146 5.00 -33.34 -19.77
N LEU A 147 5.02 -32.06 -20.17
CA LEU A 147 5.90 -31.58 -21.25
C LEU A 147 7.36 -31.47 -20.82
N PHE A 148 7.65 -31.54 -19.50
CA PHE A 148 8.99 -31.48 -18.91
C PHE A 148 9.07 -32.31 -17.62
#